data_AF-A0A0L6T420-F1
#
_entry.id   AF-A0A0L6T420-F1
#
_cell.length_a   1.000
_cell.length_b   1.000
_cell.length_c   1.000
_cell.angle_alpha   90.00
_cell.angle_beta   90.00
_cell.angle_gamma   90.00
#
_symmetry.space_group_name_H-M   'P 1'
#
loop_
_entity.id
_entity.type
_entity.pdbx_description
1 polymer ?
#
loop_
_entity_poly.entity_id
_entity_poly.type
_entity_poly.pdbx_seq_one_letter_code
_entity_poly.pdbx_strand_id
1 'polypeptide(L)'
;MKRWRTRIAAGGLAAAVAAVVVVALNLRDEGDGATAAPAASAPAPSATGGALGGGPPAAASATATQAATIERGRYLALAGSCAGCHTAPGGPAFAGGVGIPTPFGVVFAGNLTPDGATGLGAWTAGNFWRAMHNGRSRDGRLLYPAFPYTHFTQVTRDDSDALFSYLRSLRAVAQANRAHELAFPYRTQAALAVWRALYFRPGVFNPDANRDADWNRGAYLVRGLGHCSACHAPRDRLGGLDDTPELQGGLIPQLKWFAPALGPTDAGPTPADLRTRWFALLKTGQTTHASASGPMAEVVFNSTQHLRDADLRAVARFLAELPPRPAPPQRPIDAPAPVAAQLVAGQAIYKDRCAHCHADDGRGTAGAYPPLAGNATVLMEPPANLVRIVLEGGFEPATAGNPRPHGMPPFAQDLSNADLAALLTHVRTAWGNRAAALQELDVARYR
;
A
#
# COMPACT_ATOMS: atom_id res chain seq x y z
N MET A 1 -12.49 11.25 73.89
CA MET A 1 -11.59 12.05 74.73
C MET A 1 -10.26 12.24 74.00
N LYS A 2 -9.77 13.49 73.91
CA LYS A 2 -8.37 13.98 73.73
C LYS A 2 -7.44 13.17 72.79
N ARG A 3 -7.11 13.61 71.56
CA ARG A 3 -6.11 14.64 71.17
C ARG A 3 -4.81 14.61 71.98
N TRP A 4 -3.66 14.49 71.28
CA TRP A 4 -2.44 15.32 71.35
C TRP A 4 -1.51 14.89 70.18
N ARG A 5 -1.18 15.72 69.17
CA ARG A 5 -0.21 16.86 69.14
C ARG A 5 1.25 16.37 69.18
N THR A 6 2.23 16.77 68.34
CA THR A 6 2.41 17.96 67.48
C THR A 6 3.72 17.87 66.66
N ARG A 7 3.72 18.46 65.44
CA ARG A 7 4.72 19.36 64.78
C ARG A 7 6.15 18.82 64.53
N ILE A 8 6.85 19.12 63.43
CA ILE A 8 7.31 20.42 62.87
C ILE A 8 7.64 20.16 61.37
N ALA A 9 7.08 20.87 60.38
CA ALA A 9 7.60 22.07 59.68
C ALA A 9 8.95 21.84 58.96
N ALA A 10 9.29 22.40 57.80
CA ALA A 10 8.67 23.25 56.79
C ALA A 10 9.70 23.41 55.63
N GLY A 11 9.23 23.84 54.46
CA GLY A 11 10.05 24.41 53.37
C GLY A 11 10.20 23.47 52.17
N GLY A 12 9.78 23.78 50.94
CA GLY A 12 9.35 25.05 50.36
C GLY A 12 10.15 25.33 49.08
N LEU A 13 9.43 25.65 48.00
CA LEU A 13 9.85 26.14 46.68
C LEU A 13 10.49 25.11 45.71
N ALA A 14 9.87 24.75 44.59
CA ALA A 14 9.45 25.53 43.40
C ALA A 14 10.62 25.95 42.50
N ALA A 15 10.68 25.42 41.27
CA ALA A 15 10.86 26.18 40.03
C ALA A 15 10.88 25.26 38.81
N ALA A 16 10.04 25.59 37.82
CA ALA A 16 10.07 25.09 36.47
C ALA A 16 11.22 25.75 35.67
N VAL A 17 11.79 25.03 34.69
CA VAL A 17 12.53 25.66 33.58
C VAL A 17 12.16 24.96 32.28
N ALA A 18 11.50 25.74 31.42
CA ALA A 18 11.32 25.49 29.99
C ALA A 18 12.62 25.82 29.25
N ALA A 19 12.98 25.01 28.25
CA ALA A 19 14.05 25.35 27.31
C ALA A 19 13.44 25.57 25.92
N VAL A 20 13.30 26.85 25.57
CA VAL A 20 13.11 27.35 24.21
C VAL A 20 14.49 27.43 23.57
N VAL A 21 14.69 26.81 22.40
CA VAL A 21 15.86 27.06 21.55
C VAL A 21 15.37 27.76 20.29
N VAL A 22 15.63 29.06 20.22
CA VAL A 22 15.65 29.86 19.01
C VAL A 22 17.12 30.00 18.61
N VAL A 23 17.47 29.58 17.40
CA VAL A 23 18.71 30.05 16.76
C VAL A 23 18.35 30.59 15.39
N ALA A 24 18.63 31.89 15.25
CA ALA A 24 18.41 32.70 14.07
C ALA A 24 19.50 32.50 13.02
N LEU A 25 19.10 32.70 11.77
CA LEU A 25 19.91 32.84 10.57
C LEU A 25 20.89 34.01 10.70
N ASN A 26 22.08 33.86 10.12
CA ASN A 26 22.82 34.98 9.54
C ASN A 26 23.42 34.58 8.19
N LEU A 27 23.12 35.42 7.20
CA LEU A 27 23.64 35.45 5.84
C LEU A 27 24.96 36.23 5.81
N ARG A 28 25.89 35.80 4.95
CA ARG A 28 26.88 36.55 4.14
C ARG A 28 27.81 35.51 3.51
N ASP A 29 27.69 35.20 2.22
CA ASP A 29 28.19 35.96 1.05
C ASP A 29 29.72 36.00 1.02
N GLU A 30 30.33 35.13 0.21
CA GLU A 30 31.58 35.34 -0.53
C GLU A 30 31.59 34.41 -1.76
N GLY A 31 31.93 34.99 -2.91
CA GLY A 31 31.88 34.38 -4.23
C GLY A 31 33.19 33.77 -4.71
N ASP A 32 33.07 33.27 -5.94
CA ASP A 32 34.07 33.00 -6.97
C ASP A 32 35.18 31.97 -6.73
N GLY A 33 35.14 30.91 -7.54
CA GLY A 33 36.18 29.89 -7.62
C GLY A 33 35.86 28.80 -8.63
N ALA A 34 35.69 29.19 -9.90
CA ALA A 34 35.53 28.28 -11.02
C ALA A 34 36.75 27.33 -11.16
N THR A 35 36.51 26.01 -11.20
CA THR A 35 37.41 25.05 -11.86
C THR A 35 36.58 24.00 -12.58
N ALA A 36 36.36 24.25 -13.88
CA ALA A 36 35.88 23.25 -14.82
C ALA A 36 37.06 22.37 -15.25
N ALA A 37 36.92 21.05 -15.14
CA ALA A 37 37.81 20.06 -15.72
C ALA A 37 37.15 19.43 -16.97
N PRO A 38 37.95 19.01 -17.97
CA PRO A 38 37.56 19.11 -19.38
C PRO A 38 36.79 17.91 -19.91
N ALA A 39 35.85 18.20 -20.82
CA ALA A 39 35.21 17.24 -21.70
C ALA A 39 36.22 16.74 -22.75
N ALA A 40 36.36 15.42 -22.84
CA ALA A 40 37.19 14.77 -23.85
C ALA A 40 36.50 14.82 -25.22
N SER A 41 37.17 15.46 -26.17
CA SER A 41 36.83 15.54 -27.58
C SER A 41 37.18 14.23 -28.29
N ALA A 42 36.21 13.59 -28.94
CA ALA A 42 36.47 12.53 -29.93
C ALA A 42 36.22 13.09 -31.35
N PRO A 43 37.05 12.73 -32.35
CA PRO A 43 37.02 13.35 -33.67
C PRO A 43 35.91 12.79 -34.56
N ALA A 44 35.29 13.67 -35.35
CA ALA A 44 34.41 13.31 -36.46
C ALA A 44 35.24 12.90 -37.70
N PRO A 45 34.79 11.92 -38.50
CA PRO A 45 35.32 11.73 -39.85
C PRO A 45 34.52 12.56 -40.87
N SER A 46 35.26 13.19 -41.78
CA SER A 46 34.73 13.94 -42.92
C SER A 46 34.69 13.09 -44.19
N ALA A 47 33.78 13.51 -45.08
CA ALA A 47 33.63 13.15 -46.50
C ALA A 47 32.84 11.85 -46.75
N THR A 48 31.95 11.70 -47.73
CA THR A 48 31.31 12.53 -48.79
C THR A 48 30.43 11.51 -49.53
N GLY A 49 29.22 11.84 -49.96
CA GLY A 49 28.45 10.94 -50.84
C GLY A 49 26.94 11.12 -50.71
N GLY A 50 26.34 11.83 -51.67
CA GLY A 50 24.93 12.16 -51.65
C GLY A 50 24.00 10.97 -51.88
N ALA A 51 22.82 11.05 -51.26
CA ALA A 51 21.56 10.55 -51.80
C ALA A 51 20.42 11.26 -51.06
N LEU A 52 19.50 11.82 -51.84
CA LEU A 52 18.27 12.45 -51.38
C LEU A 52 17.40 11.39 -50.67
N GLY A 53 17.17 11.58 -49.36
CA GLY A 53 16.23 10.77 -48.59
C GLY A 53 15.65 11.62 -47.47
N GLY A 54 14.40 12.08 -47.65
CA GLY A 54 13.70 12.91 -46.68
C GLY A 54 13.57 12.20 -45.33
N GLY A 55 14.31 12.68 -44.33
CA GLY A 55 14.03 12.34 -42.93
C GLY A 55 12.63 12.84 -42.55
N PRO A 56 11.89 12.12 -41.71
CA PRO A 56 10.55 12.55 -41.30
C PRO A 56 10.62 13.95 -40.64
N PRO A 57 9.63 14.83 -40.89
CA PRO A 57 9.68 16.20 -40.42
C PRO A 57 9.72 16.24 -38.88
N ALA A 58 10.57 17.10 -38.31
CA ALA A 58 10.81 17.22 -36.87
C ALA A 58 9.53 17.38 -36.01
N ALA A 59 8.45 17.91 -36.60
CA ALA A 59 7.14 18.01 -35.96
C ALA A 59 6.49 16.64 -35.67
N ALA A 60 6.60 15.67 -36.59
CA ALA A 60 6.08 14.33 -36.37
C ALA A 60 6.84 13.59 -35.25
N SER A 61 8.16 13.80 -35.17
CA SER A 61 9.02 13.25 -34.12
C SER A 61 8.74 13.87 -32.75
N ALA A 62 8.47 15.19 -32.69
CA ALA A 62 8.12 15.89 -31.45
C ALA A 62 6.75 15.43 -30.90
N THR A 63 5.73 15.30 -31.76
CA THR A 63 4.41 14.79 -31.38
C THR A 63 4.47 13.33 -30.93
N ALA A 64 5.26 12.48 -31.59
CA ALA A 64 5.47 11.10 -31.19
C ALA A 64 6.16 11.01 -29.80
N THR A 65 7.13 11.88 -29.53
CA THR A 65 7.83 11.94 -28.23
C THR A 65 6.90 12.39 -27.10
N GLN A 66 6.01 13.35 -27.38
CA GLN A 66 5.01 13.80 -26.41
C GLN A 66 3.97 12.71 -26.11
N ALA A 67 3.46 12.04 -27.15
CA ALA A 67 2.53 10.93 -26.98
C ALA A 67 3.14 9.78 -26.16
N ALA A 68 4.40 9.43 -26.42
CA ALA A 68 5.12 8.42 -25.64
C ALA A 68 5.30 8.82 -24.16
N THR A 69 5.57 10.09 -23.90
CA THR A 69 5.66 10.63 -22.53
C THR A 69 4.32 10.56 -21.79
N ILE A 70 3.22 10.95 -22.46
CA ILE A 70 1.86 10.86 -21.90
C ILE A 70 1.49 9.40 -21.62
N GLU A 71 1.80 8.48 -22.53
CA GLU A 71 1.51 7.06 -22.33
C GLU A 71 2.34 6.47 -21.18
N ARG A 72 3.63 6.84 -21.06
CA ARG A 72 4.45 6.48 -19.90
C ARG A 72 3.82 7.01 -18.61
N GLY A 73 3.34 8.24 -18.60
CA GLY A 73 2.62 8.82 -17.47
C GLY A 73 1.34 8.07 -17.12
N ARG A 74 0.54 7.68 -18.13
CA ARG A 74 -0.67 6.86 -17.94
C ARG A 74 -0.34 5.52 -17.30
N TYR A 75 0.69 4.86 -17.82
CA TYR A 75 1.19 3.59 -17.28
C TYR A 75 1.63 3.71 -15.82
N LEU A 76 2.40 4.75 -15.48
CA LEU A 76 2.85 5.00 -14.11
C LEU A 76 1.69 5.36 -13.17
N ALA A 77 0.67 6.06 -13.67
CA ALA A 77 -0.52 6.38 -12.88
C ALA A 77 -1.33 5.12 -12.53
N LEU A 78 -1.35 4.13 -13.42
CA LEU A 78 -1.87 2.80 -13.13
C LEU A 78 -0.98 2.04 -12.15
N ALA A 79 0.34 2.04 -12.35
CA ALA A 79 1.30 1.39 -11.45
C ALA A 79 1.22 1.93 -10.01
N GLY A 80 0.96 3.24 -9.84
CA GLY A 80 0.79 3.89 -8.55
C GLY A 80 -0.65 3.95 -8.04
N SER A 81 -1.59 3.26 -8.68
CA SER A 81 -3.02 3.23 -8.33
C SER A 81 -3.63 4.63 -8.10
N CYS A 82 -3.19 5.64 -8.87
CA CYS A 82 -3.57 7.03 -8.60
C CYS A 82 -5.09 7.22 -8.64
N ALA A 83 -5.78 6.56 -9.58
CA ALA A 83 -7.23 6.61 -9.69
C ALA A 83 -7.96 6.02 -8.47
N GLY A 84 -7.36 5.05 -7.76
CA GLY A 84 -7.97 4.41 -6.59
C GLY A 84 -8.22 5.37 -5.43
N CYS A 85 -7.34 6.36 -5.25
CA CYS A 85 -7.56 7.45 -4.28
C CYS A 85 -8.20 8.67 -4.93
N HIS A 86 -7.91 8.96 -6.20
CA HIS A 86 -8.32 10.22 -6.82
C HIS A 86 -9.61 10.12 -7.64
N THR A 87 -10.39 9.04 -7.54
CA THR A 87 -11.70 8.90 -8.19
C THR A 87 -12.73 8.39 -7.20
N ALA A 88 -13.69 9.25 -6.82
CA ALA A 88 -14.81 8.82 -5.99
C ALA A 88 -15.70 7.81 -6.74
N PRO A 89 -16.33 6.83 -6.05
CA PRO A 89 -17.32 5.95 -6.66
C PRO A 89 -18.43 6.74 -7.36
N GLY A 90 -18.67 6.44 -8.65
CA GLY A 90 -19.63 7.17 -9.48
C GLY A 90 -19.23 8.61 -9.85
N GLY A 91 -18.05 9.07 -9.40
CA GLY A 91 -17.53 10.40 -9.65
C GLY A 91 -16.67 10.49 -10.92
N PRO A 92 -16.32 11.71 -11.37
CA PRO A 92 -15.43 11.90 -12.50
C PRO A 92 -14.02 11.37 -12.20
N ALA A 93 -13.41 10.69 -13.17
CA ALA A 93 -12.06 10.16 -13.05
C ALA A 93 -11.05 11.24 -12.64
N PHE A 94 -10.19 10.93 -11.67
CA PHE A 94 -9.14 11.80 -11.15
C PHE A 94 -9.60 13.11 -10.47
N ALA A 95 -10.91 13.32 -10.26
CA ALA A 95 -11.45 14.53 -9.65
C ALA A 95 -11.38 14.58 -8.11
N GLY A 96 -10.78 13.56 -7.47
CA GLY A 96 -10.59 13.49 -6.02
C GLY A 96 -11.85 13.06 -5.26
N GLY A 97 -11.85 13.33 -3.96
CA GLY A 97 -13.02 13.18 -3.08
C GLY A 97 -13.08 11.88 -2.27
N VAL A 98 -12.24 10.89 -2.55
CA VAL A 98 -12.16 9.68 -1.72
C VAL A 98 -11.59 10.03 -0.34
N GLY A 99 -12.27 9.60 0.72
CA GLY A 99 -11.82 9.72 2.10
C GLY A 99 -11.01 8.49 2.50
N ILE A 100 -9.79 8.72 2.98
CA ILE A 100 -8.88 7.70 3.49
C ILE A 100 -8.98 7.75 5.02
N PRO A 101 -9.62 6.75 5.66
CA PRO A 101 -9.72 6.70 7.11
C PRO A 101 -8.34 6.39 7.71
N THR A 102 -7.96 7.14 8.74
CA THR A 102 -6.74 6.93 9.53
C THR A 102 -7.08 6.88 11.02
N PRO A 103 -6.17 6.44 11.91
CA PRO A 103 -6.41 6.53 13.36
C PRO A 103 -6.58 7.97 13.86
N PHE A 104 -6.22 8.97 13.05
CA PHE A 104 -6.16 10.39 13.40
C PHE A 104 -7.32 11.21 12.79
N GLY A 105 -8.25 10.55 12.09
CA GLY A 105 -9.34 11.15 11.32
C GLY A 105 -9.25 10.79 9.84
N VAL A 106 -9.97 11.53 8.99
CA VAL A 106 -10.08 11.24 7.55
C VAL A 106 -9.28 12.24 6.72
N VAL A 107 -8.42 11.72 5.83
CA VAL A 107 -7.70 12.51 4.82
C VAL A 107 -8.43 12.35 3.49
N PHE A 108 -8.71 13.44 2.79
CA PHE A 108 -9.40 13.41 1.49
C PHE A 108 -8.41 13.62 0.35
N ALA A 109 -8.52 12.80 -0.69
CA ALA A 109 -7.74 12.95 -1.91
C ALA A 109 -8.19 14.17 -2.72
N GLY A 110 -7.22 14.90 -3.28
CA GLY A 110 -7.49 16.10 -4.09
C GLY A 110 -7.81 15.81 -5.55
N ASN A 111 -8.28 16.81 -6.29
CA ASN A 111 -8.51 16.78 -7.72
C ASN A 111 -7.18 16.85 -8.49
N LEU A 112 -6.87 15.82 -9.28
CA LEU A 112 -5.66 15.75 -10.12
C LEU A 112 -5.88 16.21 -11.57
N THR A 113 -7.12 16.50 -11.96
CA THR A 113 -7.42 16.98 -13.32
C THR A 113 -6.78 18.35 -13.58
N PRO A 114 -6.60 18.79 -14.84
CA PRO A 114 -5.95 20.07 -15.13
C PRO A 114 -6.86 21.30 -14.90
N ASP A 115 -7.93 21.15 -14.12
CA ASP A 115 -8.80 22.27 -13.74
C ASP A 115 -8.01 23.39 -13.04
N GLY A 116 -8.23 24.64 -13.46
CA GLY A 116 -7.48 25.82 -13.04
C GLY A 116 -7.69 26.22 -11.58
N ALA A 117 -8.91 26.04 -11.07
CA ALA A 117 -9.30 26.52 -9.75
C ALA A 117 -9.15 25.43 -8.67
N THR A 118 -9.48 24.19 -9.02
CA THR A 118 -9.64 23.09 -8.06
C THR A 118 -8.64 21.95 -8.25
N GLY A 119 -8.02 21.85 -9.43
CA GLY A 119 -7.09 20.79 -9.79
C GLY A 119 -5.63 21.23 -9.97
N LEU A 120 -4.93 20.56 -10.88
CA LEU A 120 -3.53 20.79 -11.23
C LEU A 120 -3.32 21.87 -12.31
N GLY A 121 -4.37 22.62 -12.66
CA GLY A 121 -4.35 23.63 -13.73
C GLY A 121 -3.29 24.72 -13.53
N ALA A 122 -3.08 25.16 -12.29
CA ALA A 122 -2.08 26.16 -11.90
C ALA A 122 -0.75 25.57 -11.39
N TRP A 123 -0.56 24.24 -11.49
CA TRP A 123 0.66 23.57 -11.06
C TRP A 123 1.71 23.58 -12.17
N THR A 124 2.98 23.56 -11.78
CA THR A 124 4.12 23.37 -12.68
C THR A 124 4.70 21.98 -12.44
N ALA A 125 5.50 21.46 -13.40
CA ALA A 125 6.22 20.20 -13.21
C ALA A 125 7.08 20.21 -11.94
N GLY A 126 7.75 21.33 -11.63
CA GLY A 126 8.51 21.49 -10.39
C GLY A 126 7.66 21.48 -9.11
N ASN A 127 6.42 22.00 -9.16
CA ASN A 127 5.49 21.90 -8.04
C ASN A 127 5.03 20.45 -7.83
N PHE A 128 4.72 19.75 -8.92
CA PHE A 128 4.31 18.35 -8.88
C PHE A 128 5.44 17.44 -8.37
N TRP A 129 6.66 17.60 -8.90
CA TRP A 129 7.87 16.93 -8.41
C TRP A 129 8.06 17.16 -6.92
N ARG A 130 7.96 18.41 -6.45
CA ARG A 130 8.11 18.74 -5.03
C ARG A 130 7.01 18.10 -4.16
N ALA A 131 5.78 17.98 -4.66
CA ALA A 131 4.74 17.25 -3.95
C ALA A 131 5.12 15.77 -3.84
N MET A 132 5.33 15.08 -4.97
CA MET A 132 5.69 13.65 -5.01
C MET A 132 6.94 13.35 -4.20
N HIS A 133 8.01 14.12 -4.40
CA HIS A 133 9.33 13.82 -3.87
C HIS A 133 9.53 14.29 -2.43
N ASN A 134 8.90 15.42 -2.05
CA ASN A 134 9.13 16.07 -0.76
C ASN A 134 7.86 16.23 0.09
N GLY A 135 6.69 15.76 -0.34
CA GLY A 135 5.46 15.92 0.43
C GLY A 135 5.09 17.39 0.66
N ARG A 136 5.38 18.27 -0.29
CA ARG A 136 5.15 19.71 -0.18
C ARG A 136 4.28 20.22 -1.32
N SER A 137 3.16 20.83 -0.96
CA SER A 137 2.18 21.40 -1.87
C SER A 137 2.74 22.58 -2.69
N ARG A 138 1.97 23.03 -3.69
CA ARG A 138 2.28 24.22 -4.50
C ARG A 138 2.48 25.48 -3.65
N ASP A 139 1.65 25.65 -2.63
CA ASP A 139 1.67 26.76 -1.65
C ASP A 139 2.74 26.59 -0.55
N GLY A 140 3.54 25.53 -0.60
CA GLY A 140 4.59 25.25 0.39
C GLY A 140 4.13 24.47 1.62
N ARG A 141 2.82 24.25 1.78
CA ARG A 141 2.25 23.49 2.90
C ARG A 141 2.73 22.03 2.88
N LEU A 142 2.96 21.45 4.06
CA LEU A 142 3.23 20.02 4.21
C LEU A 142 1.96 19.20 3.91
N LEU A 143 2.14 18.17 3.08
CA LEU A 143 1.12 17.19 2.76
C LEU A 143 1.08 16.10 3.83
N TYR A 144 -0.10 15.55 4.05
CA TYR A 144 -0.28 14.40 4.94
C TYR A 144 0.32 13.14 4.32
N PRO A 145 0.97 12.27 5.09
CA PRO A 145 1.64 11.06 4.57
C PRO A 145 0.68 9.99 4.02
N ALA A 146 -0.64 10.18 4.17
CA ALA A 146 -1.63 9.43 3.39
C ALA A 146 -1.46 9.65 1.87
N PHE A 147 -0.95 10.82 1.45
CA PHE A 147 -0.29 10.96 0.17
C PHE A 147 1.12 10.36 0.31
N PRO A 148 1.45 9.23 -0.32
CA PRO A 148 2.58 8.38 0.07
C PRO A 148 3.94 8.91 -0.43
N TYR A 149 4.23 10.19 -0.18
CA TYR A 149 5.47 10.85 -0.55
C TYR A 149 6.72 10.22 0.10
N THR A 150 6.55 9.49 1.20
CA THR A 150 7.61 8.68 1.83
C THR A 150 8.08 7.53 0.93
N HIS A 151 7.23 7.09 0.00
CA HIS A 151 7.54 6.10 -1.03
C HIS A 151 7.84 6.78 -2.36
N PHE A 152 7.01 7.75 -2.77
CA PHE A 152 7.19 8.46 -4.03
C PHE A 152 8.48 9.27 -4.12
N THR A 153 9.17 9.53 -3.01
CA THR A 153 10.53 10.07 -3.03
C THR A 153 11.46 9.24 -3.92
N GLN A 154 11.27 7.92 -3.98
CA GLN A 154 12.04 7.00 -4.82
C GLN A 154 11.83 7.25 -6.34
N VAL A 155 10.73 7.86 -6.74
CA VAL A 155 10.36 8.07 -8.15
C VAL A 155 11.34 9.02 -8.82
N THR A 156 11.76 8.67 -10.04
CA THR A 156 12.70 9.49 -10.82
C THR A 156 12.04 10.78 -11.29
N ARG A 157 12.85 11.81 -11.59
CA ARG A 157 12.33 13.07 -12.10
C ARG A 157 11.56 12.89 -13.41
N ASP A 158 12.10 12.08 -14.32
CA ASP A 158 11.48 11.80 -15.62
C ASP A 158 10.12 11.11 -15.46
N ASP A 159 9.99 10.16 -14.54
CA ASP A 159 8.72 9.48 -14.27
C ASP A 159 7.69 10.42 -13.64
N SER A 160 8.13 11.35 -12.77
CA SER A 160 7.26 12.40 -12.23
C SER A 160 6.78 13.37 -13.32
N ASP A 161 7.66 13.78 -14.24
CA ASP A 161 7.29 14.71 -15.31
C ASP A 161 6.38 14.01 -16.35
N ALA A 162 6.58 12.71 -16.60
CA ALA A 162 5.68 11.89 -17.40
C ALA A 162 4.28 11.77 -16.76
N LEU A 163 4.22 11.44 -15.46
CA LEU A 163 2.97 11.43 -14.68
C LEU A 163 2.24 12.77 -14.78
N PHE A 164 2.96 13.87 -14.57
CA PHE A 164 2.38 15.20 -14.66
C PHE A 164 1.84 15.48 -16.07
N SER A 165 2.58 15.11 -17.11
CA SER A 165 2.16 15.27 -18.51
C SER A 165 0.86 14.50 -18.81
N TYR A 166 0.74 13.27 -18.30
CA TYR A 166 -0.50 12.50 -18.41
C TYR A 166 -1.66 13.18 -17.68
N LEU A 167 -1.49 13.58 -16.42
CA LEU A 167 -2.55 14.25 -15.65
C LEU A 167 -2.99 15.57 -16.32
N ARG A 168 -2.05 16.29 -16.94
CA ARG A 168 -2.34 17.50 -17.73
C ARG A 168 -3.11 17.25 -19.01
N SER A 169 -3.08 16.02 -19.54
CA SER A 169 -3.83 15.62 -20.75
C SER A 169 -5.28 15.21 -20.46
N LEU A 170 -5.64 15.03 -19.18
CA LEU A 170 -6.99 14.63 -18.78
C LEU A 170 -8.02 15.74 -19.04
N ARG A 171 -9.29 15.35 -19.12
CA ARG A 171 -10.39 16.32 -19.12
C ARG A 171 -10.41 17.09 -17.79
N ALA A 172 -10.42 18.42 -17.87
CA ALA A 172 -10.59 19.26 -16.69
C ALA A 172 -11.98 19.03 -16.06
N VAL A 173 -12.00 18.89 -14.74
CA VAL A 173 -13.23 18.77 -13.96
C VAL A 173 -13.17 19.78 -12.83
N ALA A 174 -14.10 20.73 -12.82
CA ALA A 174 -14.26 21.67 -11.72
C ALA A 174 -14.92 20.94 -10.54
N GLN A 175 -14.11 20.49 -9.58
CA GLN A 175 -14.54 19.77 -8.39
C GLN A 175 -13.71 20.23 -7.20
N ALA A 176 -14.35 20.95 -6.27
CA ALA A 176 -13.67 21.50 -5.12
C ALA A 176 -13.11 20.40 -4.19
N ASN A 177 -11.89 20.60 -3.70
CA ASN A 177 -11.27 19.69 -2.75
C ASN A 177 -11.97 19.78 -1.39
N ARG A 178 -12.27 18.62 -0.80
CA ARG A 178 -12.80 18.53 0.58
C ARG A 178 -11.67 18.73 1.59
N ALA A 179 -11.93 19.53 2.62
CA ALA A 179 -11.00 19.70 3.73
C ALA A 179 -10.86 18.39 4.54
N HIS A 180 -9.66 18.12 5.07
CA HIS A 180 -9.43 16.94 5.90
C HIS A 180 -10.15 17.05 7.24
N GLU A 181 -10.64 15.92 7.74
CA GLU A 181 -11.36 15.80 9.00
C GLU A 181 -10.46 15.12 10.03
N LEU A 182 -9.39 15.82 10.41
CA LEU A 182 -8.40 15.35 11.37
C LEU A 182 -8.61 16.00 12.73
N ALA A 183 -8.44 15.22 13.79
CA ALA A 183 -8.50 15.73 15.15
C ALA A 183 -7.31 16.65 15.46
N PHE A 184 -7.48 17.56 16.41
CA PHE A 184 -6.33 18.24 17.02
C PHE A 184 -5.51 17.21 17.84
N PRO A 185 -4.16 17.23 17.80
CA PRO A 185 -3.28 18.19 17.12
C PRO A 185 -2.93 17.85 15.66
N TYR A 186 -3.34 16.69 15.16
CA TYR A 186 -2.95 16.14 13.86
C TYR A 186 -3.31 17.03 12.66
N ARG A 187 -4.36 17.85 12.78
CA ARG A 187 -4.74 18.83 11.74
C ARG A 187 -3.76 19.99 11.52
N THR A 188 -2.71 20.12 12.34
CA THR A 188 -1.80 21.29 12.33
C THR A 188 -0.52 21.04 11.53
N GLN A 189 0.04 22.10 10.94
CA GLN A 189 1.32 22.02 10.23
C GLN A 189 2.51 21.72 11.16
N ALA A 190 2.44 22.15 12.42
CA ALA A 190 3.47 21.84 13.42
C ALA A 190 3.53 20.32 13.72
N ALA A 191 2.38 19.69 13.95
CA ALA A 191 2.32 18.23 14.14
C ALA A 191 2.86 17.48 12.92
N LEU A 192 2.49 17.91 11.71
CA LEU A 192 3.04 17.35 10.47
C LEU A 192 4.55 17.54 10.32
N ALA A 193 5.08 18.70 10.72
CA ALA A 193 6.52 18.97 10.66
C ALA A 193 7.30 18.04 11.60
N VAL A 194 6.79 17.83 12.82
CA VAL A 194 7.36 16.87 13.78
C VAL A 194 7.31 15.45 13.23
N TRP A 195 6.15 15.01 12.75
CA TRP A 195 6.00 13.67 12.15
C TRP A 195 6.98 13.46 11.00
N ARG A 196 7.09 14.46 10.11
CA ARG A 196 8.00 14.42 8.98
C ARG A 196 9.46 14.31 9.43
N ALA A 197 9.89 15.04 10.45
CA ALA A 197 11.25 14.96 10.96
C ALA A 197 11.59 13.55 11.47
N LEU A 198 10.63 12.89 12.12
CA LEU A 198 10.78 11.53 12.62
C LEU A 198 10.89 10.51 11.48
N TYR A 199 9.95 10.50 10.53
CA TYR A 199 9.74 9.38 9.62
C TYR A 199 10.12 9.60 8.15
N PHE A 200 10.30 10.84 7.70
CA PHE A 200 10.62 11.08 6.30
C PHE A 200 12.13 11.18 6.07
N ARG A 201 12.62 10.44 5.08
CA ARG A 201 13.97 10.51 4.55
C ARG A 201 13.88 10.79 3.05
N PRO A 202 14.26 11.99 2.56
CA PRO A 202 14.25 12.27 1.14
C PRO A 202 15.31 11.45 0.43
N GLY A 203 14.98 10.87 -0.73
CA GLY A 203 15.94 10.16 -1.56
C GLY A 203 15.30 9.60 -2.82
N VAL A 204 16.05 9.61 -3.92
CA VAL A 204 15.68 8.91 -5.16
C VAL A 204 16.11 7.45 -5.10
N PHE A 205 15.48 6.60 -5.92
CA PHE A 205 15.88 5.21 -6.02
C PHE A 205 17.32 5.08 -6.53
N ASN A 206 18.13 4.40 -5.73
CA ASN A 206 19.49 4.03 -6.06
C ASN A 206 19.53 2.53 -6.34
N PRO A 207 19.78 2.10 -7.59
CA PRO A 207 19.93 0.69 -7.92
C PRO A 207 21.02 0.02 -7.08
N ASP A 208 20.76 -1.19 -6.60
CA ASP A 208 21.77 -2.03 -5.97
C ASP A 208 22.71 -2.57 -7.05
N ALA A 209 24.00 -2.21 -6.96
CA ALA A 209 25.04 -2.60 -7.91
C ALA A 209 25.33 -4.11 -7.92
N ASN A 210 24.95 -4.84 -6.86
CA ASN A 210 25.08 -6.29 -6.77
C ASN A 210 23.87 -7.04 -7.34
N ARG A 211 22.88 -6.30 -7.86
CA ARG A 211 21.65 -6.84 -8.43
C ARG A 211 21.53 -6.41 -9.88
N ASP A 212 20.91 -7.26 -10.69
CA ASP A 212 20.68 -6.93 -12.09
C ASP A 212 19.54 -5.92 -12.27
N ALA A 213 19.32 -5.52 -13.52
CA ALA A 213 18.31 -4.53 -13.89
C ALA A 213 16.88 -4.98 -13.55
N ASP A 214 16.57 -6.27 -13.71
CA ASP A 214 15.22 -6.79 -13.46
C ASP A 214 14.88 -6.79 -11.97
N TRP A 215 15.81 -7.18 -11.10
CA TRP A 215 15.61 -7.11 -9.67
C TRP A 215 15.44 -5.65 -9.21
N ASN A 216 16.32 -4.76 -9.70
CA ASN A 216 16.24 -3.32 -9.39
C ASN A 216 14.95 -2.69 -9.89
N ARG A 217 14.43 -3.12 -11.05
CA ARG A 217 13.14 -2.69 -11.57
C ARG A 217 11.98 -3.09 -10.64
N GLY A 218 12.02 -4.32 -10.12
CA GLY A 218 11.04 -4.79 -9.14
C GLY A 218 11.09 -3.98 -7.85
N ALA A 219 12.30 -3.75 -7.33
CA ALA A 219 12.52 -2.93 -6.13
C ALA A 219 12.00 -1.50 -6.31
N TYR A 220 12.27 -0.87 -7.47
CA TYR A 220 11.79 0.47 -7.81
C TYR A 220 10.26 0.56 -7.79
N LEU A 221 9.58 -0.40 -8.41
CA LEU A 221 8.12 -0.43 -8.46
C LEU A 221 7.51 -0.69 -7.08
N VAL A 222 8.06 -1.63 -6.31
CA VAL A 222 7.54 -2.00 -4.99
C VAL A 222 7.76 -0.90 -3.94
N ARG A 223 8.96 -0.29 -3.91
CA ARG A 223 9.33 0.74 -2.92
C ARG A 223 8.85 2.14 -3.30
N GLY A 224 8.70 2.40 -4.61
CA GLY A 224 8.26 3.68 -5.17
C GLY A 224 6.75 3.75 -5.37
N LEU A 225 6.30 3.75 -6.63
CA LEU A 225 4.89 3.97 -6.98
C LEU A 225 3.94 2.91 -6.42
N GLY A 226 4.35 1.63 -6.35
CA GLY A 226 3.53 0.57 -5.77
C GLY A 226 3.39 0.65 -4.26
N HIS A 227 4.27 1.41 -3.59
CA HIS A 227 4.25 1.73 -2.16
C HIS A 227 3.81 0.55 -1.28
N CYS A 228 4.30 -0.67 -1.54
CA CYS A 228 3.68 -1.87 -0.97
C CYS A 228 3.80 -1.91 0.57
N SER A 229 4.88 -1.34 1.11
CA SER A 229 5.08 -1.18 2.55
C SER A 229 4.12 -0.17 3.19
N ALA A 230 3.33 0.58 2.42
CA ALA A 230 2.29 1.43 2.97
C ALA A 230 1.26 0.61 3.77
N CYS A 231 1.01 -0.63 3.35
CA CYS A 231 0.12 -1.59 4.00
C CYS A 231 0.87 -2.82 4.54
N HIS A 232 1.85 -3.35 3.81
CA HIS A 232 2.55 -4.59 4.15
C HIS A 232 3.71 -4.40 5.13
N ALA A 233 3.73 -3.34 5.92
CA ALA A 233 4.72 -3.15 6.98
C ALA A 233 4.02 -2.64 8.25
N PRO A 234 4.54 -2.98 9.44
CA PRO A 234 3.96 -2.52 10.68
C PRO A 234 4.14 -1.01 10.83
N ARG A 235 3.19 -0.41 11.57
CA ARG A 235 3.20 1.01 11.90
C ARG A 235 3.13 1.18 13.40
N ASP A 236 3.84 2.19 13.88
CA ASP A 236 3.78 2.58 15.28
C ASP A 236 2.53 3.41 15.61
N ARG A 237 2.43 3.85 16.87
CA ARG A 237 1.29 4.62 17.37
C ARG A 237 1.16 6.02 16.73
N LEU A 238 2.21 6.52 16.07
CA LEU A 238 2.20 7.78 15.32
C LEU A 238 1.93 7.55 13.83
N GLY A 239 1.67 6.31 13.42
CA GLY A 239 1.39 5.95 12.04
C GLY A 239 2.61 5.96 11.13
N GLY A 240 3.82 6.13 11.69
CA GLY A 240 5.07 5.96 10.96
C GLY A 240 5.36 4.50 10.68
N LEU A 241 6.13 4.21 9.63
CA LEU A 241 6.74 2.89 9.48
C LEU A 241 7.76 2.71 10.60
N ASP A 242 7.78 1.56 11.24
CA ASP A 242 8.79 1.23 12.24
C ASP A 242 10.11 0.76 11.59
N ASP A 243 11.15 0.56 12.40
CA ASP A 243 12.47 0.13 11.94
C ASP A 243 12.54 -1.37 11.60
N THR A 244 11.41 -2.03 11.39
CA THR A 244 11.41 -3.45 11.00
C THR A 244 11.89 -3.61 9.56
N PRO A 245 12.45 -4.78 9.20
CA PRO A 245 12.81 -5.07 7.81
C PRO A 245 11.62 -4.83 6.87
N GLU A 246 11.86 -4.55 5.59
CA GLU A 246 10.76 -4.19 4.70
C GLU A 246 9.76 -5.35 4.50
N LEU A 247 8.47 -5.00 4.42
CA LEU A 247 7.40 -5.90 3.97
C LEU A 247 7.07 -7.10 4.90
N GLN A 248 7.19 -6.93 6.23
CA GLN A 248 6.85 -7.97 7.24
C GLN A 248 5.37 -8.20 7.51
N GLY A 249 4.50 -7.44 6.85
CA GLY A 249 3.07 -7.45 7.11
C GLY A 249 2.69 -6.59 8.31
N GLY A 250 1.40 -6.29 8.41
CA GLY A 250 0.86 -5.41 9.44
C GLY A 250 -0.66 -5.36 9.39
N LEU A 251 -1.27 -5.03 10.53
CA LEU A 251 -2.69 -4.72 10.57
C LEU A 251 -2.92 -3.35 9.94
N ILE A 252 -3.99 -3.22 9.14
CA ILE A 252 -4.51 -1.95 8.64
C ILE A 252 -5.71 -1.58 9.53
N PRO A 253 -5.52 -0.82 10.62
CA PRO A 253 -6.47 -0.82 11.73
C PRO A 253 -7.85 -0.27 11.32
N GLN A 254 -7.88 0.74 10.46
CA GLN A 254 -9.12 1.39 10.02
C GLN A 254 -9.93 0.52 9.07
N LEU A 255 -9.28 -0.37 8.34
CA LEU A 255 -9.94 -1.33 7.45
C LEU A 255 -10.22 -2.66 8.16
N LYS A 256 -9.62 -2.90 9.34
CA LYS A 256 -9.66 -4.17 10.08
C LYS A 256 -9.16 -5.36 9.25
N TRP A 257 -8.36 -5.10 8.22
CA TRP A 257 -7.70 -6.09 7.38
C TRP A 257 -6.24 -6.25 7.82
N PHE A 258 -5.69 -7.45 7.65
CA PHE A 258 -4.28 -7.73 7.89
C PHE A 258 -3.56 -7.91 6.55
N ALA A 259 -2.58 -7.06 6.29
CA ALA A 259 -1.69 -7.21 5.14
C ALA A 259 -0.58 -8.21 5.51
N PRO A 260 -0.56 -9.43 4.94
CA PRO A 260 0.47 -10.41 5.27
C PRO A 260 1.86 -9.94 4.83
N ALA A 261 2.92 -10.53 5.38
CA ALA A 261 4.24 -10.34 4.82
C ALA A 261 4.31 -10.82 3.37
N LEU A 262 5.14 -10.17 2.56
CA LEU A 262 5.28 -10.51 1.13
C LEU A 262 6.50 -11.38 0.81
N GLY A 263 7.47 -11.43 1.72
CA GLY A 263 8.70 -12.20 1.56
C GLY A 263 8.55 -13.70 1.92
N PRO A 264 9.57 -14.51 1.60
CA PRO A 264 9.59 -15.93 1.94
C PRO A 264 9.63 -16.18 3.45
N THR A 265 9.23 -17.39 3.83
CA THR A 265 9.46 -17.96 5.17
C THR A 265 10.38 -19.16 5.08
N ASP A 266 11.10 -19.48 6.16
CA ASP A 266 11.98 -20.66 6.28
C ASP A 266 11.27 -22.01 5.99
N ALA A 267 9.98 -22.12 6.32
CA ALA A 267 9.15 -23.30 6.04
C ALA A 267 8.16 -23.08 4.85
N GLY A 268 8.36 -22.04 4.05
CA GLY A 268 7.45 -21.63 2.99
C GLY A 268 7.75 -22.25 1.61
N PRO A 269 6.98 -21.86 0.57
CA PRO A 269 7.27 -22.23 -0.82
C PRO A 269 8.66 -21.75 -1.25
N THR A 270 9.24 -22.42 -2.23
CA THR A 270 10.54 -22.00 -2.78
C THR A 270 10.44 -20.61 -3.42
N PRO A 271 11.55 -19.85 -3.55
CA PRO A 271 11.53 -18.58 -4.27
C PRO A 271 10.98 -18.70 -5.71
N ALA A 272 11.21 -19.83 -6.39
CA ALA A 272 10.67 -20.06 -7.73
C ALA A 272 9.13 -20.18 -7.74
N ASP A 273 8.58 -20.90 -6.76
CA ASP A 273 7.13 -21.02 -6.58
C ASP A 273 6.52 -19.68 -6.21
N LEU A 274 7.16 -18.92 -5.31
CA LEU A 274 6.72 -17.59 -4.91
C LEU A 274 6.68 -16.63 -6.09
N ARG A 275 7.70 -16.62 -6.96
CA ARG A 275 7.68 -15.80 -8.18
C ARG A 275 6.46 -16.11 -9.05
N THR A 276 6.16 -17.38 -9.24
CA THR A 276 5.01 -17.84 -10.04
C THR A 276 3.69 -17.39 -9.41
N ARG A 277 3.56 -17.57 -8.10
CA ARG A 277 2.37 -17.17 -7.33
C ARG A 277 2.16 -15.65 -7.35
N TRP A 278 3.20 -14.86 -7.11
CA TRP A 278 3.12 -13.40 -7.14
C TRP A 278 2.76 -12.87 -8.52
N PHE A 279 3.38 -13.41 -9.57
CA PHE A 279 3.02 -13.03 -10.94
C PHE A 279 1.53 -13.29 -11.23
N ALA A 280 1.04 -14.49 -10.92
CA ALA A 280 -0.36 -14.86 -11.15
C ALA A 280 -1.35 -14.00 -10.33
N LEU A 281 -1.09 -13.84 -9.03
CA LEU A 281 -1.94 -13.07 -8.13
C LEU A 281 -2.03 -11.60 -8.54
N LEU A 282 -0.89 -10.96 -8.82
CA LEU A 282 -0.85 -9.54 -9.18
C LEU A 282 -1.45 -9.26 -10.56
N LYS A 283 -1.39 -10.24 -11.48
CA LYS A 283 -1.93 -10.14 -12.83
C LYS A 283 -3.44 -10.39 -12.90
N THR A 284 -3.93 -11.38 -12.15
CA THR A 284 -5.29 -11.90 -12.32
C THR A 284 -6.15 -11.82 -11.06
N GLY A 285 -5.53 -11.60 -9.90
CA GLY A 285 -6.18 -11.68 -8.60
C GLY A 285 -6.27 -13.09 -8.04
N GLN A 286 -5.78 -14.11 -8.76
CA GLN A 286 -5.91 -15.51 -8.36
C GLN A 286 -4.62 -16.30 -8.51
N THR A 287 -4.52 -17.35 -7.70
CA THR A 287 -3.56 -18.46 -7.82
C THR A 287 -4.33 -19.76 -7.63
N THR A 288 -3.68 -20.90 -7.83
CA THR A 288 -4.26 -22.23 -7.55
C THR A 288 -4.62 -22.45 -6.07
N HIS A 289 -4.10 -21.62 -5.15
CA HIS A 289 -4.24 -21.82 -3.71
C HIS A 289 -4.92 -20.67 -2.96
N ALA A 290 -5.07 -19.51 -3.59
CA ALA A 290 -5.54 -18.29 -2.94
C ALA A 290 -5.99 -17.26 -3.97
N SER A 291 -6.87 -16.38 -3.56
CA SER A 291 -7.31 -15.22 -4.32
C SER A 291 -7.22 -13.94 -3.50
N ALA A 292 -7.11 -12.81 -4.21
CA ALA A 292 -7.10 -11.49 -3.62
C ALA A 292 -8.51 -11.09 -3.21
N SER A 293 -8.64 -10.59 -1.99
CA SER A 293 -9.90 -10.12 -1.41
C SER A 293 -9.71 -8.76 -0.73
N GLY A 294 -10.83 -8.07 -0.45
CA GLY A 294 -10.81 -6.80 0.27
C GLY A 294 -9.89 -5.75 -0.39
N PRO A 295 -9.05 -5.04 0.38
CA PRO A 295 -8.18 -3.99 -0.17
C PRO A 295 -7.23 -4.47 -1.26
N MET A 296 -6.72 -5.72 -1.20
CA MET A 296 -5.86 -6.21 -2.29
C MET A 296 -6.64 -6.51 -3.57
N ALA A 297 -7.92 -6.88 -3.50
CA ALA A 297 -8.74 -6.98 -4.71
C ALA A 297 -8.84 -5.61 -5.39
N GLU A 298 -9.02 -4.53 -4.64
CA GLU A 298 -9.05 -3.17 -5.19
C GLU A 298 -7.70 -2.76 -5.79
N VAL A 299 -6.57 -3.14 -5.18
CA VAL A 299 -5.23 -2.88 -5.73
C VAL A 299 -5.03 -3.62 -7.05
N VAL A 300 -5.41 -4.91 -7.13
CA VAL A 300 -5.33 -5.67 -8.38
C VAL A 300 -6.23 -5.04 -9.43
N PHE A 301 -7.46 -4.69 -9.07
CA PHE A 301 -8.44 -4.11 -9.97
C PHE A 301 -7.95 -2.77 -10.58
N ASN A 302 -7.51 -1.85 -9.73
CA ASN A 302 -7.16 -0.49 -10.14
C ASN A 302 -5.72 -0.34 -10.64
N SER A 303 -4.83 -1.28 -10.35
CA SER A 303 -3.38 -1.10 -10.56
C SER A 303 -2.67 -2.31 -11.15
N THR A 304 -2.41 -3.36 -10.36
CA THR A 304 -1.34 -4.31 -10.72
C THR A 304 -1.66 -5.15 -11.94
N GLN A 305 -2.94 -5.41 -12.23
CA GLN A 305 -3.33 -6.13 -13.44
C GLN A 305 -2.96 -5.39 -14.74
N HIS A 306 -2.73 -4.08 -14.66
CA HIS A 306 -2.40 -3.23 -15.80
C HIS A 306 -0.89 -3.07 -16.00
N LEU A 307 -0.08 -3.65 -15.10
CA LEU A 307 1.37 -3.67 -15.26
C LEU A 307 1.77 -4.57 -16.41
N ARG A 308 2.83 -4.17 -17.11
CA ARG A 308 3.41 -5.02 -18.17
C ARG A 308 3.94 -6.30 -17.55
N ASP A 309 3.84 -7.40 -18.28
CA ASP A 309 4.33 -8.71 -17.85
C ASP A 309 5.80 -8.71 -17.37
N ALA A 310 6.67 -7.92 -18.01
CA ALA A 310 8.06 -7.77 -17.58
C ALA A 310 8.18 -7.10 -16.21
N ASP A 311 7.39 -6.05 -15.96
CA ASP A 311 7.35 -5.34 -14.68
C ASP A 311 6.71 -6.20 -13.58
N LEU A 312 5.67 -6.98 -13.90
CA LEU A 312 5.10 -7.97 -12.97
C LEU A 312 6.10 -9.06 -12.59
N ARG A 313 6.87 -9.57 -13.55
CA ARG A 313 7.94 -10.55 -13.27
C ARG A 313 9.05 -9.94 -12.40
N ALA A 314 9.42 -8.69 -12.67
CA ALA A 314 10.39 -7.96 -11.86
C ALA A 314 9.91 -7.78 -10.41
N VAL A 315 8.66 -7.34 -10.22
CA VAL A 315 8.02 -7.25 -8.88
C VAL A 315 7.99 -8.61 -8.19
N ALA A 316 7.51 -9.65 -8.87
CA ALA A 316 7.44 -11.00 -8.32
C ALA A 316 8.82 -11.54 -7.90
N ARG A 317 9.86 -11.25 -8.71
CA ARG A 317 11.25 -11.60 -8.40
C ARG A 317 11.75 -10.88 -7.16
N PHE A 318 11.58 -9.56 -7.09
CA PHE A 318 12.00 -8.78 -5.94
C PHE A 318 11.37 -9.32 -4.64
N LEU A 319 10.04 -9.53 -4.63
CA LEU A 319 9.32 -10.04 -3.45
C LEU A 319 9.78 -11.45 -3.03
N ALA A 320 10.00 -12.35 -3.99
CA ALA A 320 10.44 -13.72 -3.71
C ALA A 320 11.89 -13.82 -3.19
N GLU A 321 12.70 -12.77 -3.40
CA GLU A 321 14.10 -12.70 -2.97
C GLU A 321 14.31 -11.77 -1.77
N LEU A 322 13.23 -11.30 -1.13
CA LEU A 322 13.32 -10.63 0.16
C LEU A 322 13.97 -11.56 1.21
N PRO A 323 14.63 -11.01 2.23
CA PRO A 323 15.22 -11.82 3.30
C PRO A 323 14.18 -12.77 3.91
N PRO A 324 14.47 -14.08 4.00
CA PRO A 324 13.55 -15.04 4.56
C PRO A 324 13.37 -14.79 6.05
N ARG A 325 12.18 -15.15 6.54
CA ARG A 325 11.77 -14.92 7.91
C ARG A 325 11.39 -16.22 8.59
N PRO A 326 11.46 -16.28 9.91
CA PRO A 326 10.86 -17.38 10.64
C PRO A 326 9.37 -17.51 10.30
N ALA A 327 8.91 -18.73 10.08
CA ALA A 327 7.49 -19.02 10.02
C ALA A 327 6.83 -18.55 11.34
N PRO A 328 5.62 -17.96 11.27
CA PRO A 328 4.93 -17.54 12.48
C PRO A 328 4.67 -18.76 13.39
N PRO A 329 4.86 -18.61 14.72
CA PRO A 329 4.64 -19.70 15.65
C PRO A 329 3.18 -20.17 15.56
N GLN A 330 2.97 -21.47 15.31
CA GLN A 330 1.65 -22.06 15.36
C GLN A 330 1.21 -22.21 16.82
N ARG A 331 0.05 -21.65 17.18
CA ARG A 331 -0.56 -21.90 18.48
C ARG A 331 -0.99 -23.38 18.57
N PRO A 332 -0.67 -24.10 19.66
CA PRO A 332 -1.07 -25.49 19.84
C PRO A 332 -2.58 -25.69 19.72
N ILE A 333 -2.99 -26.84 19.16
CA ILE A 333 -4.39 -27.26 18.95
C ILE A 333 -4.94 -27.95 20.23
N ASP A 334 -4.38 -27.66 21.41
CA ASP A 334 -4.75 -28.39 22.62
C ASP A 334 -6.16 -27.99 23.06
N ALA A 335 -7.14 -28.85 22.76
CA ALA A 335 -8.55 -28.64 22.96
C ALA A 335 -9.04 -29.23 24.30
N PRO A 336 -9.35 -28.42 25.33
CA PRO A 336 -10.24 -28.83 26.40
C PRO A 336 -11.68 -29.03 25.86
N ALA A 337 -12.53 -29.75 26.62
CA ALA A 337 -13.90 -30.14 26.26
C ALA A 337 -14.80 -29.04 25.60
N PRO A 338 -14.71 -27.73 25.94
CA PRO A 338 -15.46 -26.67 25.26
C PRO A 338 -15.23 -26.57 23.74
N VAL A 339 -14.05 -26.94 23.25
CA VAL A 339 -13.71 -26.87 21.81
C VAL A 339 -14.42 -27.98 21.01
N ALA A 340 -14.71 -29.13 21.62
CA ALA A 340 -15.39 -30.24 20.92
C ALA A 340 -16.83 -29.89 20.53
N ALA A 341 -17.59 -29.28 21.45
CA ALA A 341 -18.96 -28.81 21.14
C ALA A 341 -18.95 -27.69 20.10
N GLN A 342 -17.98 -26.77 20.20
CA GLN A 342 -17.77 -25.71 19.22
C GLN A 342 -17.48 -26.26 17.81
N LEU A 343 -16.68 -27.33 17.70
CA LEU A 343 -16.38 -27.98 16.42
C LEU A 343 -17.62 -28.60 15.77
N VAL A 344 -18.49 -29.25 16.56
CA VAL A 344 -19.75 -29.84 16.05
C VAL A 344 -20.69 -28.74 15.52
N ALA A 345 -20.86 -27.66 16.28
CA ALA A 345 -21.66 -26.51 15.83
C ALA A 345 -21.08 -25.88 14.56
N GLY A 346 -19.76 -25.67 14.52
CA GLY A 346 -19.07 -25.12 13.36
C GLY A 346 -19.21 -25.99 12.11
N GLN A 347 -19.11 -27.31 12.26
CA GLN A 347 -19.31 -28.26 11.16
C GLN A 347 -20.74 -28.22 10.62
N ALA A 348 -21.74 -28.12 11.49
CA ALA A 348 -23.14 -28.02 11.09
C ALA A 348 -23.39 -26.74 10.28
N ILE A 349 -22.87 -25.60 10.74
CA ILE A 349 -22.95 -24.32 10.01
C ILE A 349 -22.24 -24.41 8.66
N TYR A 350 -21.04 -25.00 8.62
CA TYR A 350 -20.27 -25.17 7.38
C TYR A 350 -21.06 -25.96 6.33
N LYS A 351 -21.65 -27.09 6.74
CA LYS A 351 -22.44 -27.94 5.86
C LYS A 351 -23.66 -27.23 5.29
N ASP A 352 -24.33 -26.43 6.12
CA ASP A 352 -25.53 -25.68 5.73
C ASP A 352 -25.22 -24.47 4.83
N ARG A 353 -24.12 -23.75 5.11
CA ARG A 353 -23.88 -22.42 4.51
C ARG A 353 -22.70 -22.34 3.54
N CYS A 354 -21.74 -23.25 3.62
CA CYS A 354 -20.45 -23.10 2.95
C CYS A 354 -20.13 -24.24 1.97
N ALA A 355 -20.51 -25.48 2.31
CA ALA A 355 -20.13 -26.69 1.59
C ALA A 355 -20.62 -26.72 0.12
N HIS A 356 -21.71 -26.02 -0.21
CA HIS A 356 -22.19 -25.94 -1.59
C HIS A 356 -21.15 -25.35 -2.56
N CYS A 357 -20.36 -24.36 -2.10
CA CYS A 357 -19.31 -23.73 -2.90
C CYS A 357 -17.92 -24.29 -2.58
N HIS A 358 -17.65 -24.54 -1.29
CA HIS A 358 -16.32 -24.94 -0.81
C HIS A 358 -16.11 -26.47 -0.73
N ALA A 359 -17.13 -27.27 -1.08
CA ALA A 359 -17.19 -28.72 -0.93
C ALA A 359 -17.13 -29.22 0.52
N ASP A 360 -17.64 -30.43 0.80
CA ASP A 360 -17.62 -31.00 2.16
C ASP A 360 -16.19 -31.24 2.69
N ASP A 361 -15.23 -31.45 1.80
CA ASP A 361 -13.81 -31.66 2.10
C ASP A 361 -12.96 -30.38 2.00
N GLY A 362 -13.61 -29.22 1.84
CA GLY A 362 -12.93 -27.92 1.80
C GLY A 362 -12.02 -27.72 0.57
N ARG A 363 -12.09 -28.60 -0.44
CA ARG A 363 -11.25 -28.49 -1.65
C ARG A 363 -11.66 -27.35 -2.58
N GLY A 364 -12.86 -26.81 -2.41
CA GLY A 364 -13.42 -25.80 -3.30
C GLY A 364 -13.65 -26.29 -4.73
N THR A 365 -13.72 -25.34 -5.65
CA THR A 365 -13.87 -25.57 -7.09
C THR A 365 -12.79 -24.77 -7.81
N ALA A 366 -11.91 -25.45 -8.54
CA ALA A 366 -10.78 -24.82 -9.22
C ALA A 366 -11.25 -23.66 -10.13
N GLY A 367 -10.62 -22.49 -9.96
CA GLY A 367 -10.95 -21.27 -10.73
C GLY A 367 -12.24 -20.55 -10.32
N ALA A 368 -12.97 -21.04 -9.32
CA ALA A 368 -14.21 -20.43 -8.85
C ALA A 368 -14.21 -20.17 -7.33
N TYR A 369 -13.93 -21.20 -6.53
CA TYR A 369 -13.91 -21.12 -5.07
C TYR A 369 -12.60 -21.70 -4.58
N PRO A 370 -11.72 -20.90 -3.94
CA PRO A 370 -10.41 -21.37 -3.53
C PRO A 370 -10.52 -22.51 -2.50
N PRO A 371 -9.56 -23.43 -2.48
CA PRO A 371 -9.50 -24.46 -1.45
C PRO A 371 -9.38 -23.77 -0.08
N LEU A 372 -10.13 -24.25 0.91
CA LEU A 372 -9.99 -23.88 2.32
C LEU A 372 -8.97 -24.77 3.03
N ALA A 373 -8.82 -26.02 2.58
CA ALA A 373 -7.77 -26.93 3.02
C ALA A 373 -6.38 -26.38 2.61
N GLY A 374 -5.47 -26.24 3.57
CA GLY A 374 -4.12 -25.72 3.37
C GLY A 374 -4.03 -24.25 2.95
N ASN A 375 -5.13 -23.49 3.03
CA ASN A 375 -5.16 -22.12 2.57
C ASN A 375 -4.43 -21.18 3.54
N ALA A 376 -3.51 -20.36 3.01
CA ALA A 376 -2.73 -19.44 3.83
C ALA A 376 -3.59 -18.44 4.60
N THR A 377 -4.69 -17.94 4.02
CA THR A 377 -5.63 -17.03 4.70
C THR A 377 -6.41 -17.72 5.81
N VAL A 378 -6.72 -19.01 5.63
CA VAL A 378 -7.36 -19.82 6.68
C VAL A 378 -6.40 -20.05 7.84
N LEU A 379 -5.12 -20.28 7.57
CA LEU A 379 -4.13 -20.68 8.56
C LEU A 379 -3.41 -19.51 9.23
N MET A 380 -3.43 -18.31 8.65
CA MET A 380 -2.66 -17.18 9.15
C MET A 380 -3.14 -16.66 10.51
N GLU A 381 -2.22 -15.98 11.18
CA GLU A 381 -2.44 -15.19 12.39
C GLU A 381 -1.99 -13.74 12.13
N PRO A 382 -2.77 -12.72 12.54
CA PRO A 382 -4.10 -12.82 13.16
C PRO A 382 -5.20 -13.32 12.18
N PRO A 383 -6.34 -13.85 12.66
CA PRO A 383 -7.41 -14.38 11.80
C PRO A 383 -8.27 -13.30 11.14
N ALA A 384 -7.80 -12.04 11.15
CA ALA A 384 -8.56 -10.86 10.72
C ALA A 384 -9.14 -11.04 9.31
N ASN A 385 -8.32 -11.47 8.34
CA ASN A 385 -8.76 -11.62 6.95
C ASN A 385 -9.86 -12.67 6.81
N LEU A 386 -9.70 -13.83 7.46
CA LEU A 386 -10.70 -14.90 7.43
C LEU A 386 -12.04 -14.43 8.01
N VAL A 387 -12.00 -13.72 9.15
CA VAL A 387 -13.20 -13.15 9.77
C VAL A 387 -13.87 -12.13 8.85
N ARG A 388 -13.09 -11.21 8.26
CA ARG A 388 -13.62 -10.16 7.37
C ARG A 388 -14.23 -10.72 6.10
N ILE A 389 -13.59 -11.72 5.47
CA ILE A 389 -14.09 -12.40 4.28
C ILE A 389 -15.47 -13.02 4.55
N VAL A 390 -15.66 -13.71 5.69
CA VAL A 390 -16.97 -14.32 6.00
C VAL A 390 -18.02 -13.27 6.37
N LEU A 391 -17.65 -12.24 7.12
CA LEU A 391 -18.60 -11.19 7.51
C LEU A 391 -19.08 -10.37 6.30
N GLU A 392 -18.16 -9.92 5.46
CA GLU A 392 -18.44 -8.97 4.38
C GLU A 392 -18.73 -9.66 3.04
N GLY A 393 -18.36 -10.92 2.90
CA GLY A 393 -18.39 -11.61 1.62
C GLY A 393 -17.54 -10.86 0.58
N GLY A 394 -18.06 -10.78 -0.64
CA GLY A 394 -17.52 -9.93 -1.70
C GLY A 394 -17.08 -10.71 -2.92
N PHE A 395 -16.28 -10.05 -3.76
CA PHE A 395 -15.83 -10.58 -5.04
C PHE A 395 -14.31 -10.50 -5.12
N GLU A 396 -13.74 -11.48 -5.82
CA GLU A 396 -12.40 -11.35 -6.37
C GLU A 396 -12.35 -10.19 -7.39
N PRO A 397 -11.16 -9.63 -7.70
CA PRO A 397 -11.08 -8.55 -8.67
C PRO A 397 -11.47 -9.03 -10.07
N ALA A 398 -12.30 -8.25 -10.74
CA ALA A 398 -12.57 -8.45 -12.17
C ALA A 398 -11.31 -8.06 -12.97
N THR A 399 -10.72 -9.03 -13.66
CA THR A 399 -9.52 -8.83 -14.48
C THR A 399 -9.67 -9.41 -15.87
N ALA A 400 -8.73 -9.13 -16.77
CA ALA A 400 -8.70 -9.79 -18.08
C ALA A 400 -8.59 -11.32 -17.95
N GLY A 401 -7.92 -11.83 -16.92
CA GLY A 401 -7.80 -13.27 -16.63
C GLY A 401 -8.97 -13.85 -15.82
N ASN A 402 -9.80 -13.00 -15.22
CA ASN A 402 -10.98 -13.37 -14.44
C ASN A 402 -12.08 -12.32 -14.61
N PRO A 403 -12.74 -12.25 -15.78
CA PRO A 403 -13.65 -11.14 -16.09
C PRO A 403 -15.00 -11.22 -15.35
N ARG A 404 -15.34 -12.39 -14.80
CA ARG A 404 -16.59 -12.66 -14.09
C ARG A 404 -16.30 -13.43 -12.80
N PRO A 405 -15.71 -12.78 -11.78
CA PRO A 405 -15.38 -13.43 -10.52
C PRO A 405 -16.62 -13.98 -9.82
N HIS A 406 -16.49 -15.15 -9.20
CA HIS A 406 -17.52 -15.68 -8.31
C HIS A 406 -17.56 -14.87 -7.01
N GLY A 407 -18.77 -14.67 -6.48
CA GLY A 407 -18.98 -13.94 -5.23
C GLY A 407 -19.10 -14.88 -4.03
N MET A 408 -18.69 -14.40 -2.86
CA MET A 408 -18.97 -14.99 -1.56
C MET A 408 -20.08 -14.18 -0.87
N PRO A 409 -21.15 -14.83 -0.37
CA PRO A 409 -22.22 -14.13 0.33
C PRO A 409 -21.73 -13.55 1.68
N PRO A 410 -22.23 -12.37 2.10
CA PRO A 410 -21.94 -11.80 3.41
C PRO A 410 -22.74 -12.49 4.50
N PHE A 411 -22.12 -12.78 5.64
CA PHE A 411 -22.80 -13.41 6.79
C PHE A 411 -22.86 -12.51 8.04
N ALA A 412 -22.49 -11.24 7.93
CA ALA A 412 -22.49 -10.32 9.07
C ALA A 412 -23.85 -10.22 9.79
N GLN A 413 -24.97 -10.30 9.07
CA GLN A 413 -26.31 -10.19 9.69
C GLN A 413 -26.88 -11.56 10.12
N ASP A 414 -26.31 -12.66 9.62
CA ASP A 414 -26.88 -14.00 9.76
C ASP A 414 -26.20 -14.82 10.85
N LEU A 415 -24.91 -14.59 11.11
CA LEU A 415 -24.13 -15.35 12.09
C LEU A 415 -23.79 -14.48 13.30
N SER A 416 -24.07 -15.01 14.49
CA SER A 416 -23.60 -14.43 15.75
C SER A 416 -22.07 -14.55 15.88
N ASN A 417 -21.47 -13.86 16.86
CA ASN A 417 -20.03 -14.03 17.13
C ASN A 417 -19.69 -15.46 17.55
N ALA A 418 -20.57 -16.13 18.31
CA ALA A 418 -20.41 -17.52 18.72
C ALA A 418 -20.45 -18.47 17.52
N ASP A 419 -21.46 -18.32 16.65
CA ASP A 419 -21.61 -19.15 15.46
C ASP A 419 -20.44 -18.97 14.50
N LEU A 420 -20.00 -17.74 14.30
CA LEU A 420 -18.85 -17.45 13.43
C LEU A 420 -17.54 -17.99 14.03
N ALA A 421 -17.33 -17.84 15.35
CA ALA A 421 -16.17 -18.42 16.01
C ALA A 421 -16.16 -19.95 15.89
N ALA A 422 -17.33 -20.60 16.02
CA ALA A 422 -17.49 -22.03 15.83
C ALA A 422 -17.18 -22.47 14.38
N LEU A 423 -17.79 -21.81 13.40
CA LEU A 423 -17.56 -22.05 11.97
C LEU A 423 -16.08 -21.94 11.61
N LEU A 424 -15.45 -20.83 12.00
CA LEU A 424 -14.04 -20.58 11.66
C LEU A 424 -13.09 -21.53 12.39
N THR A 425 -13.42 -21.93 13.62
CA THR A 425 -12.65 -22.96 14.34
C THR A 425 -12.70 -24.29 13.61
N HIS A 426 -13.87 -24.70 13.08
CA HIS A 426 -13.98 -25.89 12.25
C HIS A 426 -13.12 -25.77 10.99
N VAL A 427 -13.26 -24.69 10.20
CA VAL A 427 -12.49 -24.47 8.97
C VAL A 427 -10.97 -24.46 9.23
N ARG A 428 -10.52 -23.91 10.36
CA ARG A 428 -9.10 -23.82 10.77
C ARG A 428 -8.49 -25.13 11.27
N THR A 429 -9.30 -26.14 11.54
CA THR A 429 -8.86 -27.43 12.11
C THR A 429 -9.28 -28.64 11.27
N ALA A 430 -10.15 -28.45 10.27
CA ALA A 430 -10.59 -29.48 9.35
C ALA A 430 -9.58 -29.74 8.22
N TRP A 431 -9.69 -30.90 7.56
CA TRP A 431 -8.96 -31.25 6.33
C TRP A 431 -7.43 -31.13 6.43
N GLY A 432 -6.88 -31.39 7.61
CA GLY A 432 -5.44 -31.30 7.88
C GLY A 432 -4.95 -29.89 8.24
N ASN A 433 -5.84 -28.91 8.33
CA ASN A 433 -5.50 -27.58 8.83
C ASN A 433 -5.09 -27.63 10.30
N ARG A 434 -4.07 -26.83 10.65
CA ARG A 434 -3.48 -26.75 11.99
C ARG A 434 -3.36 -25.29 12.41
N ALA A 435 -4.46 -24.70 12.83
CA ALA A 435 -4.49 -23.34 13.35
C ALA A 435 -5.33 -23.25 14.63
N ALA A 436 -5.13 -22.19 15.41
CA ALA A 436 -5.81 -22.00 16.67
C ALA A 436 -7.33 -21.92 16.51
N ALA A 437 -8.05 -22.50 17.47
CA ALA A 437 -9.47 -22.25 17.65
C ALA A 437 -9.72 -20.76 17.96
N LEU A 438 -10.83 -20.24 17.47
CA LEU A 438 -11.24 -18.85 17.67
C LEU A 438 -12.25 -18.74 18.81
N GLN A 439 -12.13 -17.68 19.59
CA GLN A 439 -13.10 -17.28 20.60
C GLN A 439 -14.05 -16.22 20.03
N GLU A 440 -15.19 -16.02 20.67
CA GLU A 440 -16.13 -14.93 20.31
C GLU A 440 -15.46 -13.55 20.31
N LEU A 441 -14.54 -13.33 21.25
CA LEU A 441 -13.79 -12.06 21.35
C LEU A 441 -12.87 -11.83 20.15
N ASP A 442 -12.31 -12.89 19.56
CA ASP A 442 -11.48 -12.79 18.37
C ASP A 442 -12.32 -12.29 17.18
N VAL A 443 -13.56 -12.78 17.07
CA VAL A 443 -14.53 -12.33 16.06
C VAL A 443 -15.00 -10.90 16.33
N ALA A 444 -15.39 -10.61 17.57
CA ALA A 444 -15.93 -9.31 17.98
C ALA A 444 -14.95 -8.15 17.70
N ARG A 445 -13.63 -8.41 17.75
CA ARG A 445 -12.60 -7.43 17.45
C ARG A 445 -12.64 -6.94 15.99
N TYR A 446 -13.07 -7.77 15.05
CA TYR A 446 -13.04 -7.47 13.61
C TYR A 446 -14.42 -7.22 13.00
N ARG A 447 -15.49 -7.37 13.77
CA ARG A 447 -16.85 -6.98 13.38
C ARG A 447 -17.00 -5.47 13.32
#